data_AF-A0A6A7BAD2-F1
#
_entry.id   AF-A0A6A7BAD2-F1
#
_cell.length_a   1.000
_cell.length_b   1.000
_cell.length_c   1.000
_cell.angle_alpha   90.00
_cell.angle_beta   90.00
_cell.angle_gamma   90.00
#
_symmetry.space_group_name_H-M   'P 1'
#
loop_
_entity.id
_entity.type
_entity.pdbx_description
1 polymer ?
#
loop_
_entity_poly.entity_id
_entity_poly.type
_entity_poly.pdbx_seq_one_letter_code
_entity_poly.pdbx_strand_id
1 'polypeptide(L)'
;MVWSAALVVLAAIGHAASQSFQSTPVMGWNSYNQMSCSPTNAKITTQINALADREFVAAGYKYFQIDCGWSSRDTKRNATSGALKVDTNAFPNGLKPLSDLARSKGMKWTMYSDAGVRMCDPQVPSPVLGSLGHEAADAALFKSLNTEYVKYDNCYADGPAGDQNAPKDPRTDFPSRMGVMWNELQKVGINGMLICQWGTPYPSSGGLQGPNQWTKGISTSFRLSDDIASGWGNIYRIYNQAVHITKSGLIGPGHIADADLLEVGNSGMTVDEQTTHFAAWAMLKSALMISTDVAALSSTLISVLQNKDLIAINQDPAVKPITLIQRWTNDHDLWAGDLFNGDIAVLAVDLSNTKRTLSVNLANLNITSATMKNLWTGTSTTSSSISTQVNAHGSLALRLSNIKRSKTTPPKYTYIAASTGSLSNGANTQSCSGCASALKVGSLGGSSNGRVVLSNIRTSLATQTVHFDYVNGEVGYLGGGSNERLASVSVNGGPGQTVSFPLSGYDWDRDVCKGYKVLLSGFSTTGVNTVAVEGVGSGWAPDLDRVGFVV
;
A
#
# COMPACT_ATOMS: atom_id res chain seq x y z
N MET A 1 51.12 37.11 -28.72
CA MET A 1 49.74 36.74 -29.08
C MET A 1 49.68 35.22 -29.17
N VAL A 2 49.22 34.55 -28.11
CA VAL A 2 49.02 33.10 -28.11
C VAL A 2 47.51 32.90 -27.96
N TRP A 3 46.89 32.35 -29.00
CA TRP A 3 45.47 32.02 -29.02
C TRP A 3 45.29 30.65 -28.36
N SER A 4 44.62 30.61 -27.21
CA SER A 4 44.20 29.38 -26.57
C SER A 4 42.86 28.94 -27.17
N ALA A 5 42.86 27.81 -27.89
CA ALA A 5 41.64 27.15 -28.34
C ALA A 5 41.00 26.39 -27.18
N ALA A 6 39.78 26.78 -26.80
CA ALA A 6 38.98 26.06 -25.82
C ALA A 6 38.30 24.85 -26.49
N LEU A 7 38.63 23.65 -26.02
CA LEU A 7 37.92 22.41 -26.37
C LEU A 7 36.57 22.39 -25.61
N VAL A 8 35.46 22.48 -26.34
CA VAL A 8 34.12 22.25 -25.79
C VAL A 8 33.86 20.74 -25.81
N VAL A 9 33.86 20.11 -24.63
CA VAL A 9 33.38 18.74 -24.45
C VAL A 9 31.85 18.81 -24.38
N LEU A 10 31.16 18.42 -25.46
CA LEU A 10 29.73 18.13 -25.41
C LEU A 10 29.52 16.84 -24.62
N ALA A 11 29.05 16.96 -23.38
CA ALA A 11 28.47 15.84 -22.66
C ALA A 11 27.17 15.43 -23.37
N ALA A 12 27.19 14.24 -23.99
CA ALA A 12 25.97 13.59 -24.46
C ALA A 12 25.11 13.22 -23.26
N ILE A 13 24.12 14.07 -22.95
CA ILE A 13 23.03 13.69 -22.06
C ILE A 13 22.20 12.67 -22.83
N GLY A 14 22.45 11.39 -22.55
CA GLY A 14 21.57 10.31 -22.95
C GLY A 14 20.18 10.63 -22.43
N HIS A 15 19.27 10.98 -23.33
CA HIS A 15 17.85 11.02 -23.01
C HIS A 15 17.44 9.59 -22.72
N ALA A 16 17.40 9.21 -21.43
CA ALA A 16 16.59 8.09 -21.02
C ALA A 16 15.20 8.36 -21.60
N ALA A 17 14.72 7.47 -22.48
CA ALA A 17 13.38 7.57 -23.02
C ALA A 17 12.43 7.78 -21.85
N SER A 18 11.81 8.95 -21.78
CA SER A 18 10.77 9.22 -20.79
C SER A 18 9.79 8.06 -20.87
N GLN A 19 9.51 7.38 -19.74
CA GLN A 19 8.35 6.49 -19.69
C GLN A 19 7.17 7.29 -20.24
N SER A 20 6.64 6.86 -21.39
CA SER A 20 5.53 7.53 -22.07
C SER A 20 4.18 7.20 -21.42
N PHE A 21 4.20 6.37 -20.38
CA PHE A 21 3.08 6.13 -19.48
C PHE A 21 2.99 7.24 -18.42
N GLN A 22 1.80 7.42 -17.84
CA GLN A 22 1.62 8.43 -16.81
C GLN A 22 2.49 8.14 -15.58
N SER A 23 2.99 9.20 -14.96
CA SER A 23 3.89 9.09 -13.82
C SER A 23 3.17 9.05 -12.47
N THR A 24 1.88 9.40 -12.43
CA THR A 24 1.02 9.39 -11.23
C THR A 24 0.15 8.13 -11.18
N PRO A 25 -0.47 7.81 -10.03
CA PRO A 25 -1.28 6.61 -9.87
C PRO A 25 -2.43 6.54 -10.87
N VAL A 26 -2.73 5.34 -11.38
CA VAL A 26 -3.86 5.13 -12.29
C VAL A 26 -5.17 5.36 -11.56
N MET A 27 -6.10 6.05 -12.23
CA MET A 27 -7.46 6.25 -11.77
C MET A 27 -8.42 5.68 -12.81
N GLY A 28 -9.35 4.85 -12.38
CA GLY A 28 -10.18 4.11 -13.33
C GLY A 28 -11.23 3.23 -12.69
N TRP A 29 -11.63 2.20 -13.43
CA TRP A 29 -12.58 1.19 -13.00
C TRP A 29 -12.06 -0.21 -13.38
N ASN A 30 -12.30 -1.18 -12.51
CA ASN A 30 -11.96 -2.59 -12.70
C ASN A 30 -13.17 -3.47 -12.35
N SER A 31 -13.43 -4.52 -13.14
CA SER A 31 -14.62 -5.36 -12.99
C SER A 31 -14.63 -6.33 -11.80
N TYR A 32 -13.50 -6.60 -11.16
CA TYR A 32 -13.33 -7.79 -10.30
C TYR A 32 -14.23 -7.80 -9.06
N ASN A 33 -14.21 -6.78 -8.20
CA ASN A 33 -14.98 -6.83 -6.94
C ASN A 33 -16.49 -6.75 -7.18
N GLN A 34 -16.93 -6.08 -8.26
CA GLN A 34 -18.35 -6.06 -8.64
C GLN A 34 -18.81 -7.37 -9.31
N MET A 35 -18.02 -7.91 -10.24
CA MET A 35 -18.48 -8.95 -11.18
C MET A 35 -17.77 -10.29 -11.05
N SER A 36 -16.73 -10.38 -10.21
CA SER A 36 -15.76 -11.47 -10.19
C SER A 36 -15.31 -11.79 -11.63
N CYS A 37 -15.15 -13.07 -11.97
CA CYS A 37 -14.82 -13.52 -13.32
C CYS A 37 -16.07 -13.79 -14.19
N SER A 38 -17.13 -12.99 -14.03
CA SER A 38 -18.39 -13.10 -14.81
C SER A 38 -18.84 -11.79 -15.48
N PRO A 39 -17.95 -11.05 -16.17
CA PRO A 39 -18.35 -9.91 -16.98
C PRO A 39 -19.11 -10.37 -18.24
N THR A 40 -19.96 -9.50 -18.79
CA THR A 40 -20.61 -9.71 -20.08
C THR A 40 -20.61 -8.43 -20.89
N ASN A 41 -20.80 -8.52 -22.22
CA ASN A 41 -20.88 -7.35 -23.09
C ASN A 41 -21.87 -6.28 -22.56
N ALA A 42 -23.04 -6.71 -22.08
CA ALA A 42 -24.05 -5.82 -21.53
C ALA A 42 -23.58 -5.15 -20.23
N LYS A 43 -23.07 -5.92 -19.26
CA LYS A 43 -22.59 -5.37 -17.98
C LYS A 43 -21.46 -4.35 -18.19
N ILE A 44 -20.50 -4.67 -19.05
CA ILE A 44 -19.38 -3.78 -19.38
C ILE A 44 -19.87 -2.51 -20.08
N THR A 45 -20.79 -2.62 -21.04
CA THR A 45 -21.40 -1.45 -21.70
C THR A 45 -22.07 -0.52 -20.68
N THR A 46 -22.81 -1.08 -19.71
CA THR A 46 -23.44 -0.31 -18.64
C THR A 46 -22.42 0.49 -17.83
N GLN A 47 -21.31 -0.13 -17.41
CA GLN A 47 -20.30 0.56 -16.59
C GLN A 47 -19.53 1.62 -17.39
N ILE A 48 -19.22 1.36 -18.66
CA ILE A 48 -18.62 2.35 -19.57
C ILE A 48 -19.51 3.60 -19.69
N ASN A 49 -20.82 3.39 -19.90
CA ASN A 49 -21.76 4.51 -19.97
C ASN A 49 -21.86 5.24 -18.63
N ALA A 50 -22.04 4.51 -17.52
CA ALA A 50 -22.20 5.10 -16.20
C ALA A 50 -20.99 5.95 -15.76
N LEU A 51 -19.75 5.53 -16.04
CA LEU A 51 -18.56 6.34 -15.74
C LEU A 51 -18.55 7.68 -16.49
N ALA A 52 -18.98 7.68 -17.75
CA ALA A 52 -19.05 8.91 -18.55
C ALA A 52 -20.22 9.79 -18.10
N ASP A 53 -21.42 9.23 -18.01
CA ASP A 53 -22.66 9.94 -17.73
C ASP A 53 -22.70 10.52 -16.30
N ARG A 54 -21.95 9.90 -15.38
CA ARG A 54 -21.83 10.34 -13.98
C ARG A 54 -20.53 11.09 -13.69
N GLU A 55 -19.87 11.63 -14.72
CA GLU A 55 -18.71 12.54 -14.65
C GLU A 55 -17.42 11.95 -14.03
N PHE A 56 -17.30 10.64 -13.87
CA PHE A 56 -16.07 10.01 -13.36
C PHE A 56 -14.89 10.22 -14.30
N VAL A 57 -15.12 10.16 -15.62
CA VAL A 57 -14.06 10.44 -16.61
C VAL A 57 -13.54 11.87 -16.47
N ALA A 58 -14.45 12.84 -16.23
CA ALA A 58 -14.09 14.24 -16.00
C ALA A 58 -13.34 14.43 -14.67
N ALA A 59 -13.67 13.65 -13.65
CA ALA A 59 -12.95 13.62 -12.37
C ALA A 59 -11.56 12.94 -12.47
N GLY A 60 -11.23 12.32 -13.60
CA GLY A 60 -9.91 11.74 -13.87
C GLY A 60 -9.87 10.22 -13.94
N TYR A 61 -10.99 9.53 -13.69
CA TYR A 61 -11.10 8.08 -13.80
C TYR A 61 -11.13 7.65 -15.27
N LYS A 62 -9.95 7.43 -15.85
CA LYS A 62 -9.77 7.21 -17.28
C LYS A 62 -9.45 5.77 -17.65
N TYR A 63 -8.89 4.95 -16.76
CA TYR A 63 -8.56 3.56 -17.10
C TYR A 63 -9.78 2.66 -16.94
N PHE A 64 -10.12 1.88 -17.95
CA PHE A 64 -11.24 0.92 -17.89
C PHE A 64 -10.71 -0.50 -18.08
N GLN A 65 -10.74 -1.28 -17.00
CA GLN A 65 -10.19 -2.63 -16.93
C GLN A 65 -11.28 -3.69 -16.88
N ILE A 66 -11.26 -4.60 -17.85
CA ILE A 66 -11.88 -5.92 -17.66
C ILE A 66 -10.85 -6.83 -17.03
N ASP A 67 -11.15 -7.29 -15.81
CA ASP A 67 -10.36 -8.27 -15.07
C ASP A 67 -10.66 -9.70 -15.58
N CYS A 68 -10.45 -10.74 -14.77
CA CYS A 68 -10.76 -12.11 -15.16
C CYS A 68 -12.18 -12.32 -15.74
N GLY A 69 -12.36 -13.42 -16.50
CA GLY A 69 -13.64 -13.78 -17.13
C GLY A 69 -13.87 -13.24 -18.56
N TRP A 70 -12.92 -12.48 -19.13
CA TRP A 70 -12.98 -12.06 -20.53
C TRP A 70 -12.53 -13.14 -21.53
N SER A 71 -11.62 -14.01 -21.08
CA SER A 71 -10.97 -15.04 -21.90
C SER A 71 -11.82 -16.29 -22.03
N SER A 72 -11.68 -16.96 -23.18
CA SER A 72 -12.37 -18.20 -23.50
C SER A 72 -12.02 -19.30 -22.50
N ARG A 73 -13.02 -20.08 -22.13
CA ARG A 73 -12.91 -21.23 -21.22
C ARG A 73 -12.72 -22.56 -21.97
N ASP A 74 -12.50 -22.54 -23.29
CA ASP A 74 -12.38 -23.74 -24.12
C ASP A 74 -10.99 -24.38 -24.09
N THR A 75 -10.09 -23.86 -23.26
CA THR A 75 -8.69 -24.31 -23.08
C THR A 75 -7.84 -24.28 -24.36
N LYS A 76 -8.24 -23.50 -25.37
CA LYS A 76 -7.52 -23.40 -26.64
C LYS A 76 -7.03 -21.98 -26.89
N ARG A 77 -5.87 -21.90 -27.55
CA ARG A 77 -5.36 -20.65 -28.14
C ARG A 77 -5.91 -20.47 -29.54
N ASN A 78 -5.81 -19.25 -30.05
CA ASN A 78 -6.03 -19.00 -31.47
C ASN A 78 -4.98 -19.79 -32.28
N ALA A 79 -5.42 -20.66 -33.19
CA ALA A 79 -4.53 -21.55 -33.93
C ALA A 79 -3.54 -20.83 -34.86
N THR A 80 -3.88 -19.62 -35.30
CA THR A 80 -3.05 -18.82 -36.23
C THR A 80 -2.10 -17.91 -35.47
N SER A 81 -2.59 -17.16 -34.48
CA SER A 81 -1.76 -16.18 -33.77
C SER A 81 -1.05 -16.75 -32.54
N GLY A 82 -1.49 -17.88 -32.00
CA GLY A 82 -1.02 -18.41 -30.72
C GLY A 82 -1.47 -17.59 -29.50
N ALA A 83 -2.31 -16.56 -29.68
CA ALA A 83 -2.79 -15.72 -28.59
C ALA A 83 -3.98 -16.36 -27.86
N LEU A 84 -4.28 -15.83 -26.67
CA LEU A 84 -5.53 -16.07 -25.95
C LEU A 84 -6.76 -15.79 -26.83
N LYS A 85 -7.87 -16.44 -26.51
CA LYS A 85 -9.17 -16.22 -27.17
C LYS A 85 -10.11 -15.47 -26.24
N VAL A 86 -10.97 -14.61 -26.79
CA VAL A 86 -12.09 -14.01 -26.06
C VAL A 86 -13.20 -15.04 -25.87
N ASP A 87 -13.89 -15.03 -24.73
CA ASP A 87 -15.14 -15.79 -24.56
C ASP A 87 -16.27 -15.15 -25.37
N THR A 88 -16.61 -15.76 -26.51
CA THR A 88 -17.68 -15.26 -27.40
C THR A 88 -19.09 -15.51 -26.86
N ASN A 89 -19.27 -16.30 -25.80
CA ASN A 89 -20.56 -16.41 -25.12
C ASN A 89 -20.83 -15.15 -24.29
N ALA A 90 -19.80 -14.66 -23.58
CA ALA A 90 -19.88 -13.42 -22.81
C ALA A 90 -19.76 -12.16 -23.70
N PHE A 91 -18.97 -12.24 -24.78
CA PHE A 91 -18.66 -11.16 -25.70
C PHE A 91 -18.84 -11.59 -27.18
N PRO A 92 -20.08 -11.70 -27.68
CA PRO A 92 -20.37 -12.21 -29.03
C PRO A 92 -19.65 -11.50 -30.18
N ASN A 93 -19.34 -10.22 -30.01
CA ASN A 93 -18.67 -9.38 -31.01
C ASN A 93 -17.18 -9.13 -30.68
N GLY A 94 -16.60 -9.90 -29.75
CA GLY A 94 -15.27 -9.65 -29.21
C GLY A 94 -15.21 -8.40 -28.31
N LEU A 95 -13.99 -8.02 -27.90
CA LEU A 95 -13.76 -6.88 -27.00
C LEU A 95 -13.50 -5.56 -27.72
N LYS A 96 -13.14 -5.58 -29.02
CA LYS A 96 -12.77 -4.38 -29.78
C LYS A 96 -13.88 -3.32 -29.79
N PRO A 97 -15.16 -3.66 -30.02
CA PRO A 97 -16.24 -2.67 -29.96
C PRO A 97 -16.39 -2.00 -28.58
N LEU A 98 -16.18 -2.73 -27.49
CA LEU A 98 -16.22 -2.18 -26.13
C LEU A 98 -15.03 -1.25 -25.86
N SER A 99 -13.84 -1.63 -26.32
CA SER A 99 -12.65 -0.77 -26.29
C SER A 99 -12.88 0.52 -27.07
N ASP A 100 -13.45 0.44 -28.27
CA ASP A 100 -13.76 1.63 -29.08
C ASP A 100 -14.81 2.52 -28.40
N LEU A 101 -15.84 1.93 -27.77
CA LEU A 101 -16.84 2.67 -26.98
C LEU A 101 -16.22 3.36 -25.76
N ALA A 102 -15.34 2.68 -25.01
CA ALA A 102 -14.66 3.28 -23.88
C ALA A 102 -13.80 4.48 -24.34
N ARG A 103 -13.04 4.30 -25.43
CA ARG A 103 -12.20 5.35 -26.01
C ARG A 103 -13.00 6.52 -26.55
N SER A 104 -14.16 6.29 -27.17
CA SER A 104 -15.04 7.37 -27.64
C SER A 104 -15.59 8.22 -26.49
N LYS A 105 -15.54 7.72 -25.25
CA LYS A 105 -15.91 8.43 -24.03
C LYS A 105 -14.70 8.97 -23.25
N GLY A 106 -13.51 8.97 -23.85
CA GLY A 106 -12.29 9.53 -23.24
C GLY A 106 -11.59 8.60 -22.24
N MET A 107 -11.97 7.32 -22.18
CA MET A 107 -11.28 6.32 -21.38
C MET A 107 -10.12 5.66 -22.15
N LYS A 108 -9.21 5.06 -21.39
CA LYS A 108 -8.08 4.24 -21.82
C LYS A 108 -8.42 2.79 -21.52
N TRP A 109 -8.42 1.95 -22.56
CA TRP A 109 -8.73 0.53 -22.41
C TRP A 109 -7.56 -0.22 -21.78
N THR A 110 -7.85 -1.15 -20.87
CA THR A 110 -6.83 -1.96 -20.18
C THR A 110 -7.25 -3.42 -20.11
N MET A 111 -6.26 -4.31 -19.97
CA MET A 111 -6.47 -5.76 -19.99
C MET A 111 -5.89 -6.45 -18.75
N TYR A 112 -6.26 -7.71 -18.58
CA TYR A 112 -5.82 -8.61 -17.52
C TYR A 112 -5.25 -9.90 -18.12
N SER A 113 -4.13 -10.37 -17.58
CA SER A 113 -3.62 -11.72 -17.81
C SER A 113 -2.81 -12.21 -16.62
N ASP A 114 -2.18 -13.37 -16.75
CA ASP A 114 -1.48 -14.07 -15.69
C ASP A 114 -0.10 -14.57 -16.15
N ALA A 115 0.86 -14.52 -15.23
CA ALA A 115 2.21 -15.01 -15.38
C ALA A 115 2.35 -16.53 -15.21
N GLY A 116 1.27 -17.27 -14.96
CA GLY A 116 1.23 -18.73 -15.01
C GLY A 116 0.57 -19.30 -16.26
N VAL A 117 0.40 -20.63 -16.26
CA VAL A 117 -0.19 -21.37 -17.39
C VAL A 117 -1.72 -21.22 -17.47
N ARG A 118 -2.35 -20.78 -16.36
CA ARG A 118 -3.78 -20.50 -16.23
C ARG A 118 -3.96 -19.16 -15.51
N MET A 119 -5.01 -18.42 -15.86
CA MET A 119 -5.39 -17.21 -15.13
C MET A 119 -6.07 -17.56 -13.81
N CYS A 120 -6.02 -16.64 -12.85
CA CYS A 120 -6.88 -16.70 -11.67
C CYS A 120 -8.37 -16.76 -12.08
N ASP A 121 -9.14 -17.64 -11.43
CA ASP A 121 -10.58 -17.80 -11.61
C ASP A 121 -11.17 -18.44 -10.33
N PRO A 122 -12.42 -18.14 -9.94
CA PRO A 122 -13.11 -18.79 -8.84
C PRO A 122 -13.18 -20.32 -8.99
N GLN A 123 -13.17 -20.83 -10.21
CA GLN A 123 -13.08 -22.26 -10.47
C GLN A 123 -11.65 -22.77 -10.28
N VAL A 124 -11.48 -23.82 -9.48
CA VAL A 124 -10.19 -24.46 -9.21
C VAL A 124 -10.21 -25.93 -9.66
N PRO A 125 -9.33 -26.37 -10.59
CA PRO A 125 -8.37 -25.56 -11.34
C PRO A 125 -9.07 -24.67 -12.40
N SER A 126 -8.50 -23.49 -12.67
CA SER A 126 -9.05 -22.50 -13.61
C SER A 126 -9.08 -23.04 -15.04
N PRO A 127 -10.19 -23.01 -15.77
CA PRO A 127 -10.23 -23.47 -17.17
C PRO A 127 -9.65 -22.44 -18.15
N VAL A 128 -9.23 -21.27 -17.66
CA VAL A 128 -8.79 -20.15 -18.49
C VAL A 128 -7.26 -20.16 -18.59
N LEU A 129 -6.74 -20.13 -19.81
CA LEU A 129 -5.28 -20.11 -20.05
C LEU A 129 -4.67 -18.78 -19.60
N GLY A 130 -3.47 -18.83 -19.02
CA GLY A 130 -2.63 -17.67 -18.72
C GLY A 130 -1.64 -17.38 -19.85
N SER A 131 -0.74 -16.40 -19.68
CA SER A 131 0.18 -15.97 -20.74
C SER A 131 1.55 -16.64 -20.72
N LEU A 132 1.85 -17.48 -19.73
CA LEU A 132 3.18 -18.09 -19.59
C LEU A 132 3.61 -18.83 -20.88
N GLY A 133 4.74 -18.41 -21.47
CA GLY A 133 5.29 -18.96 -22.71
C GLY A 133 4.65 -18.46 -24.01
N HIS A 134 3.67 -17.56 -23.93
CA HIS A 134 2.93 -17.00 -25.06
C HIS A 134 2.80 -15.47 -24.98
N GLU A 135 3.63 -14.82 -24.16
CA GLU A 135 3.54 -13.41 -23.80
C GLU A 135 3.60 -12.50 -25.02
N ALA A 136 4.42 -12.84 -26.03
CA ALA A 136 4.55 -12.04 -27.26
C ALA A 136 3.24 -12.04 -28.09
N ALA A 137 2.59 -13.20 -28.21
CA ALA A 137 1.32 -13.32 -28.94
C ALA A 137 0.18 -12.61 -28.18
N ASP A 138 0.17 -12.74 -26.85
CA ASP A 138 -0.83 -12.11 -26.00
C ASP A 138 -0.65 -10.58 -25.94
N ALA A 139 0.58 -10.07 -25.92
CA ALA A 139 0.87 -8.64 -26.03
C ALA A 139 0.38 -8.06 -27.36
N ALA A 140 0.57 -8.77 -28.49
CA ALA A 140 0.04 -8.36 -29.79
C ALA A 140 -1.50 -8.34 -29.81
N LEU A 141 -2.15 -9.32 -29.19
CA LEU A 141 -3.60 -9.32 -28.98
C LEU A 141 -4.03 -8.08 -28.17
N PHE A 142 -3.40 -7.80 -27.03
CA PHE A 142 -3.75 -6.63 -26.22
C PHE A 142 -3.58 -5.33 -27.00
N LYS A 143 -2.53 -5.22 -27.81
CA LYS A 143 -2.33 -4.06 -28.69
C LYS A 143 -3.47 -3.90 -29.68
N SER A 144 -3.93 -4.99 -30.30
CA SER A 144 -5.06 -4.97 -31.24
C SER A 144 -6.38 -4.49 -30.60
N LEU A 145 -6.50 -4.61 -29.27
CA LEU A 145 -7.63 -4.15 -28.47
C LEU A 145 -7.47 -2.70 -27.96
N ASN A 146 -6.51 -1.94 -28.48
CA ASN A 146 -6.15 -0.58 -28.04
C ASN A 146 -5.72 -0.48 -26.56
N THR A 147 -5.16 -1.54 -26.01
CA THR A 147 -4.75 -1.59 -24.60
C THR A 147 -3.63 -0.59 -24.31
N GLU A 148 -3.70 0.10 -23.18
CA GLU A 148 -2.66 1.05 -22.71
C GLU A 148 -2.01 0.63 -21.39
N TYR A 149 -2.64 -0.28 -20.64
CA TYR A 149 -2.19 -0.79 -19.34
C TYR A 149 -2.64 -2.23 -19.15
N VAL A 150 -1.81 -3.06 -18.50
CA VAL A 150 -2.12 -4.47 -18.23
C VAL A 150 -1.94 -4.79 -16.75
N LYS A 151 -2.92 -5.45 -16.12
CA LYS A 151 -2.73 -6.15 -14.84
C LYS A 151 -2.22 -7.55 -15.15
N TYR A 152 -1.08 -7.92 -14.55
CA TYR A 152 -0.42 -9.19 -14.79
C TYR A 152 -0.27 -9.96 -13.48
N ASP A 153 -1.09 -11.01 -13.33
CA ASP A 153 -1.29 -11.78 -12.11
C ASP A 153 -0.31 -12.96 -11.99
N ASN A 154 -0.47 -13.81 -10.96
CA ASN A 154 0.50 -14.87 -10.65
C ASN A 154 -0.09 -16.26 -10.34
N CYS A 155 -1.33 -16.57 -10.71
CA CYS A 155 -1.90 -17.89 -10.46
C CYS A 155 -1.25 -18.98 -11.35
N TYR A 156 -1.26 -20.25 -10.89
CA TYR A 156 -0.84 -21.41 -11.69
C TYR A 156 0.55 -21.27 -12.32
N ALA A 157 1.46 -20.66 -11.57
CA ALA A 157 2.79 -20.38 -12.06
C ALA A 157 3.71 -21.61 -12.07
N ASP A 158 3.39 -22.63 -11.27
CA ASP A 158 4.15 -23.90 -11.20
C ASP A 158 3.49 -25.02 -12.02
N GLY A 159 2.30 -24.77 -12.57
CA GLY A 159 1.57 -25.72 -13.40
C GLY A 159 0.05 -25.58 -13.28
N PRO A 160 -0.72 -26.43 -13.99
CA PRO A 160 -2.16 -26.29 -14.13
C PRO A 160 -3.00 -26.92 -13.02
N ALA A 161 -2.38 -27.56 -12.02
CA ALA A 161 -3.11 -28.29 -10.98
C ALA A 161 -3.73 -27.33 -9.95
N GLY A 162 -4.80 -27.78 -9.28
CA GLY A 162 -5.58 -26.92 -8.37
C GLY A 162 -4.82 -26.46 -7.12
N ASP A 163 -3.90 -27.28 -6.63
CA ASP A 163 -2.99 -27.00 -5.52
C ASP A 163 -1.84 -26.03 -5.89
N GLN A 164 -1.69 -25.72 -7.18
CA GLN A 164 -0.73 -24.74 -7.69
C GLN A 164 -1.37 -23.36 -7.94
N ASN A 165 -2.63 -23.18 -7.52
CA ASN A 165 -3.32 -21.90 -7.64
C ASN A 165 -2.79 -20.89 -6.62
N ALA A 166 -2.57 -19.65 -7.08
CA ALA A 166 -2.18 -18.51 -6.27
C ALA A 166 -1.08 -18.77 -5.21
N PRO A 167 0.10 -19.30 -5.59
CA PRO A 167 1.18 -19.58 -4.64
C PRO A 167 1.65 -18.28 -3.96
N LYS A 168 1.72 -18.31 -2.62
CA LYS A 168 2.10 -17.14 -1.78
C LYS A 168 3.51 -17.23 -1.21
N ASP A 169 4.26 -18.28 -1.54
CA ASP A 169 5.64 -18.44 -1.09
C ASP A 169 6.60 -17.51 -1.84
N PRO A 170 7.73 -17.08 -1.23
CA PRO A 170 8.76 -16.32 -1.91
C PRO A 170 9.33 -17.08 -3.12
N ARG A 171 9.57 -16.38 -4.24
CA ARG A 171 10.02 -17.03 -5.48
C ARG A 171 11.14 -16.31 -6.22
N THR A 172 12.08 -17.08 -6.76
CA THR A 172 13.28 -16.58 -7.45
C THR A 172 13.06 -16.28 -8.94
N ASP A 173 11.93 -16.69 -9.52
CA ASP A 173 11.63 -16.50 -10.93
C ASP A 173 10.73 -15.28 -11.20
N PHE A 174 10.35 -14.51 -10.16
CA PHE A 174 9.51 -13.33 -10.32
C PHE A 174 10.08 -12.31 -11.32
N PRO A 175 11.35 -11.83 -11.20
CA PRO A 175 11.86 -10.83 -12.11
C PRO A 175 11.94 -11.30 -13.56
N SER A 176 12.31 -12.56 -13.79
CA SER A 176 12.39 -13.11 -15.14
C SER A 176 11.00 -13.31 -15.75
N ARG A 177 10.08 -13.98 -15.07
CA ARG A 177 8.76 -14.33 -15.60
C ARG A 177 7.86 -13.09 -15.80
N MET A 178 7.79 -12.20 -14.81
CA MET A 178 7.04 -10.94 -14.95
C MET A 178 7.72 -10.00 -15.97
N GLY A 179 9.05 -10.01 -16.03
CA GLY A 179 9.84 -9.21 -16.95
C GLY A 179 9.66 -9.58 -18.43
N VAL A 180 9.35 -10.85 -18.76
CA VAL A 180 9.04 -11.25 -20.14
C VAL A 180 7.82 -10.50 -20.66
N MET A 181 6.69 -10.53 -19.94
CA MET A 181 5.49 -9.79 -20.34
C MET A 181 5.76 -8.28 -20.43
N TRP A 182 6.46 -7.69 -19.46
CA TRP A 182 6.85 -6.28 -19.52
C TRP A 182 7.54 -5.93 -20.83
N ASN A 183 8.54 -6.72 -21.23
CA ASN A 183 9.32 -6.50 -22.43
C ASN A 183 8.47 -6.66 -23.71
N GLU A 184 7.60 -7.67 -23.77
CA GLU A 184 6.70 -7.87 -24.90
C GLU A 184 5.67 -6.73 -25.04
N LEU A 185 5.14 -6.23 -23.92
CA LEU A 185 4.29 -5.05 -23.91
C LEU A 185 5.01 -3.81 -24.44
N GLN A 186 6.28 -3.58 -24.06
CA GLN A 186 7.06 -2.46 -24.58
C GLN A 186 7.24 -2.54 -26.10
N LYS A 187 7.52 -3.74 -26.65
CA LYS A 187 7.71 -3.95 -28.10
C LYS A 187 6.48 -3.58 -28.92
N VAL A 188 5.27 -3.76 -28.37
CA VAL A 188 4.01 -3.39 -29.02
C VAL A 188 3.50 -2.00 -28.62
N GLY A 189 4.28 -1.26 -27.81
CA GLY A 189 3.96 0.09 -27.36
C GLY A 189 2.84 0.17 -26.33
N ILE A 190 2.77 -0.79 -25.41
CA ILE A 190 1.95 -0.75 -24.19
C ILE A 190 2.88 -0.46 -23.02
N ASN A 191 2.88 0.78 -22.53
CA ASN A 191 3.94 1.26 -21.64
C ASN A 191 3.59 1.17 -20.14
N GLY A 192 2.41 0.64 -19.81
CA GLY A 192 1.92 0.51 -18.44
C GLY A 192 1.65 -0.95 -18.06
N MET A 193 2.09 -1.34 -16.87
CA MET A 193 1.81 -2.66 -16.31
C MET A 193 1.76 -2.61 -14.78
N LEU A 194 0.77 -3.29 -14.21
CA LEU A 194 0.69 -3.66 -12.80
C LEU A 194 1.16 -5.10 -12.62
N ILE A 195 2.18 -5.30 -11.81
CA ILE A 195 2.52 -6.63 -11.31
C ILE A 195 1.58 -6.95 -10.13
N CYS A 196 0.74 -7.96 -10.31
CA CYS A 196 -0.21 -8.45 -9.33
C CYS A 196 0.27 -9.78 -8.76
N GLN A 197 0.98 -9.70 -7.64
CA GLN A 197 1.63 -10.86 -7.01
C GLN A 197 1.38 -10.88 -5.50
N TRP A 198 0.41 -10.08 -5.05
CA TRP A 198 -0.14 -10.14 -3.69
C TRP A 198 0.82 -9.76 -2.56
N GLY A 199 1.82 -8.94 -2.86
CA GLY A 199 2.80 -8.52 -1.87
C GLY A 199 3.88 -9.56 -1.54
N THR A 200 3.92 -10.71 -2.22
CA THR A 200 4.92 -11.75 -2.00
C THR A 200 6.36 -11.27 -2.32
N PRO A 201 7.38 -11.68 -1.55
CA PRO A 201 8.75 -11.23 -1.76
C PRO A 201 9.52 -12.10 -2.74
N TYR A 202 10.61 -11.55 -3.26
CA TYR A 202 11.60 -12.22 -4.09
C TYR A 202 12.84 -12.58 -3.25
N PRO A 203 13.27 -13.86 -3.17
CA PRO A 203 14.54 -14.24 -2.56
C PRO A 203 15.72 -13.83 -3.42
N SER A 204 16.61 -13.02 -2.86
CA SER A 204 17.89 -12.61 -3.47
C SER A 204 19.08 -13.10 -2.65
N SER A 205 20.29 -12.96 -3.18
CA SER A 205 21.52 -13.24 -2.40
C SER A 205 21.67 -12.34 -1.16
N GLY A 206 20.96 -11.21 -1.11
CA GLY A 206 20.93 -10.29 0.02
C GLY A 206 19.78 -10.50 1.00
N GLY A 207 18.99 -11.57 0.83
CA GLY A 207 17.78 -11.87 1.59
C GLY A 207 16.49 -11.58 0.82
N LEU A 208 15.35 -11.57 1.51
CA LEU A 208 14.04 -11.33 0.89
C LEU A 208 13.89 -9.87 0.47
N GLN A 209 13.44 -9.63 -0.76
CA GLN A 209 13.12 -8.31 -1.28
C GLN A 209 11.62 -8.15 -1.43
N GLY A 210 11.06 -7.06 -0.93
CA GLY A 210 9.66 -6.72 -1.16
C GLY A 210 9.40 -6.28 -2.60
N PRO A 211 8.13 -6.25 -3.05
CA PRO A 211 7.79 -5.84 -4.42
C PRO A 211 8.21 -4.42 -4.74
N ASN A 212 8.27 -3.51 -3.75
CA ASN A 212 8.82 -2.18 -3.93
C ASN A 212 10.28 -2.17 -4.40
N GLN A 213 11.05 -3.22 -4.11
CA GLN A 213 12.45 -3.37 -4.52
C GLN A 213 12.57 -4.11 -5.84
N TRP A 214 12.01 -5.32 -5.96
CA TRP A 214 12.32 -6.20 -7.08
C TRP A 214 11.54 -5.86 -8.37
N THR A 215 10.41 -5.16 -8.29
CA THR A 215 9.60 -4.80 -9.48
C THR A 215 10.14 -3.58 -10.23
N LYS A 216 11.14 -2.89 -9.68
CA LYS A 216 11.68 -1.66 -10.27
C LYS A 216 12.24 -1.92 -11.66
N GLY A 217 11.72 -1.19 -12.65
CA GLY A 217 12.16 -1.29 -14.04
C GLY A 217 11.48 -2.38 -14.87
N ILE A 218 10.60 -3.19 -14.27
CA ILE A 218 9.82 -4.22 -14.96
C ILE A 218 8.30 -4.01 -14.81
N SER A 219 7.87 -2.87 -14.27
CA SER A 219 6.47 -2.45 -14.24
C SER A 219 6.37 -0.94 -13.98
N THR A 220 5.16 -0.41 -14.07
CA THR A 220 4.84 0.96 -13.63
C THR A 220 4.24 0.99 -12.21
N SER A 221 3.70 -0.13 -11.78
CA SER A 221 3.07 -0.32 -10.47
C SER A 221 3.18 -1.77 -10.02
N PHE A 222 3.00 -1.99 -8.71
CA PHE A 222 3.04 -3.32 -8.11
C PHE A 222 2.01 -3.42 -6.98
N ARG A 223 1.34 -4.57 -6.88
CA ARG A 223 0.46 -4.89 -5.76
C ARG A 223 1.29 -5.02 -4.48
N LEU A 224 0.91 -4.26 -3.46
CA LEU A 224 1.63 -4.16 -2.20
C LEU A 224 1.19 -5.21 -1.18
N SER A 225 -0.03 -5.74 -1.32
CA SER A 225 -0.67 -6.71 -0.43
C SER A 225 -1.49 -7.75 -1.19
N ASP A 226 -1.92 -8.78 -0.48
CA ASP A 226 -2.97 -9.69 -0.93
C ASP A 226 -4.30 -8.96 -1.11
N ASP A 227 -5.21 -9.60 -1.84
CA ASP A 227 -6.46 -9.01 -2.33
C ASP A 227 -7.26 -8.32 -1.21
N ILE A 228 -7.77 -7.13 -1.50
CA ILE A 228 -8.79 -6.50 -0.67
C ILE A 228 -10.06 -7.33 -0.73
N ALA A 229 -10.70 -7.51 0.41
CA ALA A 229 -12.02 -8.09 0.54
C ALA A 229 -12.92 -7.12 1.32
N SER A 230 -14.21 -7.43 1.38
CA SER A 230 -15.20 -6.61 2.08
C SER A 230 -14.84 -6.41 3.56
N GLY A 231 -15.10 -5.20 4.07
CA GLY A 231 -15.04 -4.87 5.50
C GLY A 231 -13.76 -4.17 5.98
N TRP A 232 -13.89 -3.42 7.08
CA TRP A 232 -12.83 -2.59 7.67
C TRP A 232 -11.53 -3.34 8.01
N GLY A 233 -11.62 -4.62 8.41
CA GLY A 233 -10.45 -5.44 8.72
C GLY A 233 -9.47 -5.54 7.55
N ASN A 234 -9.96 -5.54 6.30
CA ASN A 234 -9.11 -5.55 5.12
C ASN A 234 -8.44 -4.20 4.88
N ILE A 235 -9.15 -3.10 5.13
CA ILE A 235 -8.57 -1.76 5.09
C ILE A 235 -7.41 -1.68 6.07
N TYR A 236 -7.64 -2.10 7.32
CA TYR A 236 -6.63 -2.11 8.38
C TYR A 236 -5.42 -3.01 8.07
N ARG A 237 -5.64 -4.21 7.52
CA ARG A 237 -4.57 -5.14 7.10
C ARG A 237 -3.66 -4.52 6.02
N ILE A 238 -4.26 -3.96 4.97
CA ILE A 238 -3.51 -3.34 3.86
C ILE A 238 -2.79 -2.09 4.35
N TYR A 239 -3.45 -1.31 5.22
CA TYR A 239 -2.88 -0.14 5.86
C TYR A 239 -1.60 -0.45 6.65
N ASN A 240 -1.61 -1.54 7.43
CA ASN A 240 -0.44 -2.01 8.16
C ASN A 240 0.67 -2.53 7.22
N GLN A 241 0.31 -3.15 6.09
CA GLN A 241 1.29 -3.56 5.08
C GLN A 241 1.96 -2.37 4.38
N ALA A 242 1.23 -1.27 4.16
CA ALA A 242 1.78 -0.08 3.53
C ALA A 242 2.85 0.64 4.39
N VAL A 243 2.89 0.43 5.71
CA VAL A 243 3.80 1.17 6.61
C VAL A 243 5.27 1.06 6.20
N HIS A 244 5.79 -0.14 5.97
CA HIS A 244 7.18 -0.31 5.58
C HIS A 244 7.44 0.13 4.13
N ILE A 245 6.45 -0.02 3.25
CA ILE A 245 6.55 0.32 1.82
C ILE A 245 6.64 1.83 1.64
N THR A 246 5.77 2.59 2.31
CA THR A 246 5.79 4.06 2.28
C THR A 246 7.07 4.64 2.87
N LYS A 247 7.67 3.98 3.87
CA LYS A 247 8.95 4.37 4.48
C LYS A 247 10.19 3.98 3.68
N SER A 248 10.05 3.13 2.66
CA SER A 248 11.21 2.61 1.90
C SER A 248 11.95 3.66 1.06
N GLY A 249 11.29 4.78 0.73
CA GLY A 249 11.82 5.78 -0.20
C GLY A 249 11.89 5.30 -1.65
N LEU A 250 11.27 4.16 -1.97
CA LEU A 250 11.28 3.57 -3.31
C LEU A 250 10.05 3.94 -4.14
N ILE A 251 8.99 4.45 -3.52
CA ILE A 251 7.78 4.90 -4.23
C ILE A 251 8.04 6.25 -4.88
N GLY A 252 7.62 6.39 -6.13
CA GLY A 252 7.79 7.63 -6.86
C GLY A 252 7.17 7.60 -8.25
N PRO A 253 7.40 8.65 -9.05
CA PRO A 253 6.85 8.77 -10.39
C PRO A 253 7.19 7.54 -11.26
N GLY A 254 6.17 6.83 -11.74
CA GLY A 254 6.34 5.63 -12.57
C GLY A 254 6.73 4.35 -11.81
N HIS A 255 6.73 4.36 -10.48
CA HIS A 255 6.92 3.17 -9.63
C HIS A 255 6.02 3.24 -8.40
N ILE A 256 4.79 2.75 -8.58
CA ILE A 256 3.66 3.06 -7.70
C ILE A 256 3.21 1.81 -6.94
N ALA A 257 3.11 1.92 -5.62
CA ALA A 257 2.52 0.87 -4.80
C ALA A 257 1.00 0.88 -4.97
N ASP A 258 0.43 -0.26 -5.32
CA ASP A 258 -1.01 -0.47 -5.47
C ASP A 258 -1.56 -1.20 -4.25
N ALA A 259 -2.39 -0.49 -3.48
CA ALA A 259 -3.12 -0.97 -2.31
C ALA A 259 -4.39 -1.75 -2.68
N ASP A 260 -4.54 -2.12 -3.95
CA ASP A 260 -5.67 -2.84 -4.53
C ASP A 260 -6.92 -1.96 -4.74
N LEU A 261 -7.94 -2.58 -5.33
CA LEU A 261 -9.18 -1.94 -5.78
C LEU A 261 -9.94 -1.20 -4.66
N LEU A 262 -10.75 -0.21 -5.05
CA LEU A 262 -11.61 0.52 -4.12
C LEU A 262 -12.89 -0.29 -3.82
N GLU A 263 -13.18 -0.42 -2.53
CA GLU A 263 -14.41 -1.03 -1.99
C GLU A 263 -15.53 0.00 -1.72
N VAL A 264 -15.31 1.27 -2.06
CA VAL A 264 -16.35 2.31 -1.96
C VAL A 264 -17.51 1.94 -2.90
N GLY A 265 -18.73 1.85 -2.35
CA GLY A 265 -19.92 1.38 -3.06
C GLY A 265 -20.27 -0.08 -2.79
N ASN A 266 -19.32 -0.90 -2.37
CA ASN A 266 -19.55 -2.30 -2.03
C ASN A 266 -20.08 -2.45 -0.60
N SER A 267 -20.66 -3.61 -0.30
CA SER A 267 -21.19 -3.89 1.03
C SER A 267 -20.07 -4.15 2.05
N GLY A 268 -20.42 -4.07 3.35
CA GLY A 268 -19.54 -4.47 4.47
C GLY A 268 -18.80 -3.33 5.15
N MET A 269 -18.94 -2.09 4.69
CA MET A 269 -18.43 -0.89 5.37
C MET A 269 -19.50 0.20 5.47
N THR A 270 -19.49 0.94 6.57
CA THR A 270 -20.24 2.19 6.75
C THR A 270 -19.75 3.28 5.79
N VAL A 271 -20.51 4.36 5.63
CA VAL A 271 -20.09 5.50 4.80
C VAL A 271 -18.81 6.15 5.37
N ASP A 272 -18.68 6.23 6.69
CA ASP A 272 -17.49 6.78 7.35
C ASP A 272 -16.24 5.92 7.07
N GLU A 273 -16.35 4.59 7.17
CA GLU A 273 -15.26 3.66 6.81
C GLU A 273 -14.89 3.77 5.33
N GLN A 274 -15.87 3.85 4.42
CA GLN A 274 -15.63 4.03 2.99
C GLN A 274 -14.95 5.38 2.68
N THR A 275 -15.35 6.43 3.39
CA THR A 275 -14.75 7.77 3.31
C THR A 275 -13.28 7.72 3.76
N THR A 276 -13.00 7.08 4.90
CA THR A 276 -11.64 6.86 5.39
C THR A 276 -10.80 6.00 4.44
N HIS A 277 -11.35 4.92 3.91
CA HIS A 277 -10.69 4.08 2.91
C HIS A 277 -10.26 4.89 1.68
N PHE A 278 -11.16 5.71 1.13
CA PHE A 278 -10.83 6.56 -0.02
C PHE A 278 -9.71 7.56 0.29
N ALA A 279 -9.78 8.26 1.43
CA ALA A 279 -8.72 9.18 1.84
C ALA A 279 -7.37 8.47 2.04
N ALA A 280 -7.36 7.29 2.68
CA ALA A 280 -6.15 6.52 2.87
C ALA A 280 -5.53 6.10 1.52
N TRP A 281 -6.32 5.53 0.60
CA TRP A 281 -5.82 5.12 -0.73
C TRP A 281 -5.30 6.32 -1.54
N ALA A 282 -6.03 7.43 -1.51
CA ALA A 282 -5.63 8.66 -2.19
C ALA A 282 -4.27 9.16 -1.67
N MET A 283 -4.10 9.24 -0.35
CA MET A 283 -2.90 9.80 0.28
C MET A 283 -1.71 8.83 0.32
N LEU A 284 -1.96 7.51 0.32
CA LEU A 284 -0.95 6.47 0.09
C LEU A 284 -0.48 6.43 -1.37
N LYS A 285 -1.03 7.27 -2.26
CA LYS A 285 -0.75 7.29 -3.70
C LYS A 285 -1.03 5.95 -4.37
N SER A 286 -2.02 5.22 -3.88
CA SER A 286 -2.49 3.99 -4.54
C SER A 286 -3.17 4.33 -5.86
N ALA A 287 -3.29 3.33 -6.73
CA ALA A 287 -4.28 3.37 -7.79
C ALA A 287 -5.68 3.61 -7.19
N LEU A 288 -6.48 4.46 -7.84
CA LEU A 288 -7.89 4.69 -7.50
C LEU A 288 -8.76 3.99 -8.54
N MET A 289 -8.80 2.67 -8.45
CA MET A 289 -9.59 1.82 -9.35
C MET A 289 -10.92 1.46 -8.69
N ILE A 290 -12.01 2.07 -9.15
CA ILE A 290 -13.37 1.77 -8.69
C ILE A 290 -13.72 0.33 -9.07
N SER A 291 -14.26 -0.46 -8.15
CA SER A 291 -14.71 -1.82 -8.46
C SER A 291 -16.09 -2.12 -7.88
N THR A 292 -16.99 -1.15 -8.06
CA THR A 292 -18.40 -1.21 -7.68
C THR A 292 -19.31 -0.96 -8.88
N ASP A 293 -20.62 -1.15 -8.71
CA ASP A 293 -21.62 -0.80 -9.71
C ASP A 293 -21.81 0.71 -9.80
N VAL A 294 -21.11 1.34 -10.75
CA VAL A 294 -21.16 2.78 -10.99
C VAL A 294 -22.54 3.22 -11.44
N ALA A 295 -23.39 2.35 -11.99
CA ALA A 295 -24.78 2.73 -12.33
C ALA A 295 -25.66 2.86 -11.09
N ALA A 296 -25.37 2.09 -10.03
CA ALA A 296 -26.18 2.01 -8.82
C ALA A 296 -25.67 2.85 -7.64
N LEU A 297 -24.48 3.46 -7.75
CA LEU A 297 -23.91 4.31 -6.69
C LEU A 297 -24.86 5.41 -6.22
N SER A 298 -24.88 5.70 -4.91
CA SER A 298 -25.59 6.85 -4.35
C SER A 298 -24.81 8.16 -4.58
N SER A 299 -25.49 9.31 -4.52
CA SER A 299 -24.84 10.62 -4.63
C SER A 299 -23.77 10.86 -3.56
N THR A 300 -23.97 10.33 -2.34
CA THR A 300 -22.99 10.37 -1.25
C THR A 300 -21.70 9.65 -1.62
N LEU A 301 -21.78 8.45 -2.21
CA LEU A 301 -20.57 7.68 -2.54
C LEU A 301 -19.90 8.19 -3.81
N ILE A 302 -20.67 8.78 -4.74
CA ILE A 302 -20.08 9.54 -5.84
C ILE A 302 -19.26 10.70 -5.30
N SER A 303 -19.77 11.48 -4.35
CA SER A 303 -19.03 12.65 -3.84
C SER A 303 -17.75 12.25 -3.10
N VAL A 304 -17.74 11.08 -2.45
CA VAL A 304 -16.52 10.48 -1.89
C VAL A 304 -15.52 10.21 -3.02
N LEU A 305 -15.91 9.43 -4.03
CA LEU A 305 -15.02 9.04 -5.12
C LEU A 305 -14.58 10.24 -5.99
N GLN A 306 -15.41 11.27 -6.12
CA GLN A 306 -15.10 12.45 -6.93
C GLN A 306 -14.52 13.61 -6.12
N ASN A 307 -14.07 13.37 -4.89
CA ASN A 307 -13.48 14.40 -4.06
C ASN A 307 -12.19 14.97 -4.71
N LYS A 308 -12.31 16.16 -5.29
CA LYS A 308 -11.25 16.82 -6.07
C LYS A 308 -10.00 17.11 -5.24
N ASP A 309 -10.15 17.41 -3.95
CA ASP A 309 -9.02 17.70 -3.08
C ASP A 309 -8.20 16.45 -2.79
N LEU A 310 -8.85 15.32 -2.49
CA LEU A 310 -8.16 14.04 -2.30
C LEU A 310 -7.57 13.50 -3.59
N ILE A 311 -8.28 13.63 -4.71
CA ILE A 311 -7.74 13.29 -6.04
C ILE A 311 -6.50 14.14 -6.34
N ALA A 312 -6.51 15.43 -6.03
CA ALA A 312 -5.34 16.29 -6.21
C ALA A 312 -4.15 15.86 -5.33
N ILE A 313 -4.40 15.35 -4.11
CA ILE A 313 -3.35 14.71 -3.32
C ILE A 313 -2.86 13.45 -4.03
N ASN A 314 -3.74 12.54 -4.45
CA ASN A 314 -3.34 11.31 -5.13
C ASN A 314 -2.50 11.58 -6.40
N GLN A 315 -2.87 12.60 -7.16
CA GLN A 315 -2.25 12.99 -8.43
C GLN A 315 -1.12 14.03 -8.29
N ASP A 316 -0.68 14.35 -7.06
CA ASP A 316 0.48 15.23 -6.85
C ASP A 316 1.74 14.62 -7.49
N PRO A 317 2.51 15.39 -8.28
CA PRO A 317 3.57 14.87 -9.15
C PRO A 317 4.81 14.38 -8.38
N ALA A 318 4.93 14.63 -7.06
CA ALA A 318 5.99 14.03 -6.28
C ALA A 318 5.78 12.52 -6.07
N VAL A 319 4.52 12.05 -6.13
CA VAL A 319 4.12 10.64 -5.89
C VAL A 319 4.71 10.11 -4.57
N LYS A 320 4.78 10.99 -3.57
CA LYS A 320 5.27 10.65 -2.22
C LYS A 320 4.10 10.27 -1.31
N PRO A 321 3.99 9.01 -0.88
CA PRO A 321 2.92 8.62 0.03
C PRO A 321 3.08 9.26 1.40
N ILE A 322 1.95 9.44 2.10
CA ILE A 322 1.98 9.71 3.54
C ILE A 322 2.62 8.53 4.28
N THR A 323 3.27 8.82 5.40
CA THR A 323 3.88 7.82 6.29
C THR A 323 3.26 7.89 7.67
N LEU A 324 3.21 6.75 8.38
CA LEU A 324 2.72 6.70 9.75
C LEU A 324 3.69 7.45 10.66
N ILE A 325 3.20 8.54 11.26
CA ILE A 325 3.95 9.39 12.18
C ILE A 325 3.87 8.81 13.60
N GLN A 326 2.68 8.44 14.04
CA GLN A 326 2.43 7.90 15.37
C GLN A 326 1.12 7.14 15.41
N ARG A 327 1.11 6.04 16.18
CA ARG A 327 -0.08 5.25 16.48
C ARG A 327 -0.37 5.31 17.98
N TRP A 328 -1.61 5.64 18.31
CA TRP A 328 -2.21 5.40 19.62
C TRP A 328 -3.06 4.15 19.45
N THR A 329 -2.53 3.02 19.92
CA THR A 329 -3.11 1.69 19.64
C THR A 329 -4.54 1.59 20.15
N ASN A 330 -5.46 1.06 19.33
CA ASN A 330 -6.91 0.99 19.58
C ASN A 330 -7.60 2.35 19.78
N ASP A 331 -6.92 3.44 19.41
CA ASP A 331 -7.39 4.81 19.60
C ASP A 331 -7.38 5.53 18.23
N HIS A 332 -6.22 5.96 17.74
CA HIS A 332 -6.13 6.63 16.44
C HIS A 332 -4.71 6.55 15.86
N ASP A 333 -4.62 6.81 14.56
CA ASP A 333 -3.36 7.04 13.86
C ASP A 333 -3.21 8.48 13.37
N LEU A 334 -1.96 8.94 13.28
CA LEU A 334 -1.57 10.16 12.59
C LEU A 334 -0.56 9.84 11.48
N TRP A 335 -0.89 10.27 10.27
CA TRP A 335 -0.06 10.12 9.08
C TRP A 335 0.23 11.47 8.44
N ALA A 336 1.40 11.62 7.84
CA ALA A 336 1.76 12.81 7.10
C ALA A 336 2.77 12.53 5.98
N GLY A 337 2.75 13.37 4.95
CA GLY A 337 3.69 13.31 3.83
C GLY A 337 3.76 14.63 3.07
N ASP A 338 4.95 14.94 2.56
CA ASP A 338 5.20 16.17 1.80
C ASP A 338 4.61 16.08 0.38
N LEU A 339 4.07 17.20 -0.10
CA LEU A 339 3.61 17.39 -1.48
C LEU A 339 4.68 18.13 -2.30
N PHE A 340 4.57 18.07 -3.63
CA PHE A 340 5.57 18.65 -4.54
C PHE A 340 5.81 20.15 -4.30
N ASN A 341 4.75 20.89 -3.97
CA ASN A 341 4.79 22.34 -3.78
C ASN A 341 5.24 22.77 -2.37
N GLY A 342 5.66 21.85 -1.50
CA GLY A 342 6.09 22.13 -0.13
C GLY A 342 4.97 22.14 0.91
N ASP A 343 3.72 21.89 0.50
CA ASP A 343 2.62 21.61 1.43
C ASP A 343 2.76 20.21 2.05
N ILE A 344 1.96 19.92 3.07
CA ILE A 344 1.92 18.60 3.72
C ILE A 344 0.49 18.06 3.67
N ALA A 345 0.32 16.82 3.21
CA ALA A 345 -0.92 16.05 3.40
C ALA A 345 -0.89 15.38 4.78
N VAL A 346 -2.00 15.48 5.52
CA VAL A 346 -2.15 14.88 6.85
C VAL A 346 -3.44 14.07 6.89
N LEU A 347 -3.36 12.86 7.43
CA LEU A 347 -4.52 12.01 7.68
C LEU A 347 -4.49 11.55 9.13
N ALA A 348 -5.54 11.89 9.88
CA ALA A 348 -5.81 11.24 11.16
C ALA A 348 -6.97 10.27 10.99
N VAL A 349 -6.81 9.04 11.50
CA VAL A 349 -7.81 7.97 11.38
C VAL A 349 -8.17 7.49 12.77
N ASP A 350 -9.46 7.50 13.10
CA ASP A 350 -9.95 6.80 14.28
C ASP A 350 -9.84 5.29 14.05
N LEU A 351 -9.22 4.57 14.99
CA LEU A 351 -9.12 3.11 14.96
C LEU A 351 -10.14 2.47 15.91
N SER A 352 -10.89 3.28 16.65
CA SER A 352 -11.95 2.82 17.55
C SER A 352 -13.25 2.58 16.79
N ASN A 353 -14.14 1.77 17.38
CA ASN A 353 -15.48 1.57 16.85
C ASN A 353 -16.51 2.49 17.52
N THR A 354 -16.12 3.72 17.86
CA THR A 354 -16.99 4.67 18.58
C THR A 354 -16.89 6.09 18.06
N LYS A 355 -17.99 6.85 18.16
CA LYS A 355 -17.99 8.29 17.87
C LYS A 355 -17.12 9.04 18.87
N ARG A 356 -16.31 9.99 18.40
CA ARG A 356 -15.36 10.76 19.22
C ARG A 356 -15.00 12.12 18.63
N THR A 357 -14.23 12.90 19.39
CA THR A 357 -13.39 13.97 18.83
C THR A 357 -12.03 13.42 18.42
N LEU A 358 -11.64 13.64 17.16
CA LEU A 358 -10.30 13.40 16.66
C LEU A 358 -9.55 14.74 16.56
N SER A 359 -8.32 14.79 17.06
CA SER A 359 -7.54 16.04 17.14
C SER A 359 -6.17 15.87 16.51
N VAL A 360 -5.77 16.83 15.67
CA VAL A 360 -4.43 16.92 15.09
C VAL A 360 -3.72 18.12 15.71
N ASN A 361 -2.66 17.84 16.46
CA ASN A 361 -1.74 18.86 16.98
C ASN A 361 -0.51 18.95 16.07
N LEU A 362 -0.27 20.13 15.50
CA LEU A 362 0.81 20.35 14.54
C LEU A 362 2.21 20.23 15.16
N ALA A 363 2.33 20.32 16.49
CA ALA A 363 3.59 20.07 17.18
C ALA A 363 4.11 18.64 16.95
N ASN A 364 3.22 17.67 16.74
CA ASN A 364 3.60 16.29 16.40
C ASN A 364 4.34 16.19 15.04
N LEU A 365 4.18 17.21 14.19
CA LEU A 365 4.81 17.35 12.88
C LEU A 365 5.93 18.41 12.89
N ASN A 366 6.35 18.88 14.06
CA ASN A 366 7.32 19.97 14.23
C ASN A 366 6.87 21.30 13.59
N ILE A 367 5.57 21.60 13.67
CA ILE A 367 4.93 22.79 13.09
C ILE A 367 4.23 23.58 14.20
N THR A 368 4.46 24.89 14.26
CA THR A 368 3.82 25.78 15.25
C THR A 368 2.49 26.32 14.76
N SER A 369 2.35 26.56 13.45
CA SER A 369 1.08 26.93 12.83
C SER A 369 1.11 26.63 11.33
N ALA A 370 -0.04 26.28 10.76
CA ALA A 370 -0.24 26.19 9.32
C ALA A 370 -1.68 26.57 8.96
N THR A 371 -1.93 26.92 7.70
CA THR A 371 -3.27 26.94 7.14
C THR A 371 -3.66 25.50 6.81
N MET A 372 -4.61 24.95 7.57
CA MET A 372 -5.16 23.61 7.42
C MET A 372 -6.48 23.67 6.66
N LYS A 373 -6.52 23.10 5.46
CA LYS A 373 -7.74 22.85 4.70
C LYS A 373 -8.25 21.45 5.00
N ASN A 374 -9.47 21.32 5.50
CA ASN A 374 -10.17 20.04 5.60
C ASN A 374 -10.64 19.62 4.21
N LEU A 375 -10.18 18.46 3.75
CA LEU A 375 -10.40 17.99 2.38
C LEU A 375 -11.79 17.39 2.15
N TRP A 376 -12.58 17.16 3.20
CA TRP A 376 -13.98 16.74 3.07
C TRP A 376 -14.93 17.94 3.01
N THR A 377 -14.69 18.97 3.81
CA THR A 377 -15.58 20.13 3.93
C THR A 377 -15.13 21.32 3.06
N GLY A 378 -13.87 21.33 2.61
CA GLY A 378 -13.24 22.46 1.94
C GLY A 378 -12.90 23.65 2.87
N THR A 379 -13.27 23.59 4.15
CA THR A 379 -13.05 24.68 5.10
C THR A 379 -11.57 24.80 5.47
N SER A 380 -11.09 26.03 5.63
CA SER A 380 -9.70 26.31 5.98
C SER A 380 -9.61 27.08 7.29
N THR A 381 -8.64 26.73 8.13
CA THR A 381 -8.33 27.45 9.37
C THR A 381 -6.82 27.57 9.55
N THR A 382 -6.33 28.68 10.11
CA THR A 382 -4.91 28.84 10.43
C THR A 382 -4.74 28.76 11.93
N SER A 383 -4.11 27.68 12.41
CA SER A 383 -3.98 27.36 13.84
C SER A 383 -2.79 26.43 14.06
N SER A 384 -2.48 26.15 15.33
CA SER A 384 -1.53 25.11 15.77
C SER A 384 -2.18 23.74 15.92
N SER A 385 -3.51 23.67 15.89
CA SER A 385 -4.27 22.41 16.00
C SER A 385 -5.66 22.54 15.38
N ILE A 386 -6.26 21.39 15.08
CA ILE A 386 -7.65 21.26 14.64
C ILE A 386 -8.27 20.01 15.25
N SER A 387 -9.56 20.08 15.55
CA SER A 387 -10.34 18.96 16.08
C SER A 387 -11.66 18.84 15.32
N THR A 388 -12.09 17.61 15.05
CA THR A 388 -13.39 17.33 14.44
C THR A 388 -14.06 16.16 15.14
N GLN A 389 -15.39 16.16 15.15
CA GLN A 389 -16.15 14.97 15.50
C GLN A 389 -16.10 13.98 14.33
N VAL A 390 -15.83 12.72 14.62
CA VAL A 390 -15.90 11.60 13.68
C VAL A 390 -16.73 10.48 14.28
N ASN A 391 -17.45 9.74 13.44
CA ASN A 391 -18.04 8.47 13.85
C ASN A 391 -16.97 7.38 13.94
N ALA A 392 -17.37 6.18 14.32
CA ALA A 392 -16.51 4.99 14.35
C ALA A 392 -15.73 4.86 13.03
N HIS A 393 -14.41 4.65 13.12
CA HIS A 393 -13.50 4.53 11.98
C HIS A 393 -13.49 5.74 11.01
N GLY A 394 -14.04 6.88 11.41
CA GLY A 394 -14.00 8.11 10.63
C GLY A 394 -12.60 8.74 10.63
N SER A 395 -12.38 9.68 9.71
CA SER A 395 -11.07 10.30 9.52
C SER A 395 -11.14 11.82 9.34
N LEU A 396 -10.00 12.46 9.60
CA LEU A 396 -9.75 13.86 9.28
C LEU A 396 -8.61 13.95 8.26
N ALA A 397 -8.97 14.27 7.02
CA ALA A 397 -8.05 14.48 5.91
C ALA A 397 -7.77 15.98 5.73
N LEU A 398 -6.49 16.36 5.73
CA LEU A 398 -6.06 17.76 5.69
C LEU A 398 -4.97 18.00 4.65
N ARG A 399 -4.95 19.22 4.11
CA ARG A 399 -3.79 19.82 3.43
C ARG A 399 -3.29 21.01 4.24
N LEU A 400 -2.01 21.00 4.59
CA LEU A 400 -1.35 22.05 5.33
C LEU A 400 -0.52 22.91 4.35
N SER A 401 -0.76 24.21 4.38
CA SER A 401 -0.02 25.22 3.62
C SER A 401 0.42 26.36 4.54
N ASN A 402 1.22 27.31 4.05
CA ASN A 402 1.74 28.43 4.85
C ASN A 402 2.41 27.97 6.17
N ILE A 403 3.18 26.89 6.08
CA ILE A 403 3.69 26.16 7.23
C ILE A 403 4.77 26.97 7.95
N LYS A 404 4.55 27.24 9.24
CA LYS A 404 5.58 27.76 10.15
C LYS A 404 6.12 26.61 10.99
N ARG A 405 7.36 26.22 10.71
CA ARG A 405 8.04 25.14 11.45
C ARG A 405 8.54 25.64 12.80
N SER A 406 8.56 24.74 13.78
CA SER A 406 9.17 25.05 15.07
C SER A 406 10.68 25.21 14.94
N LYS A 407 11.22 26.18 15.68
CA LYS A 407 12.68 26.35 15.88
C LYS A 407 13.16 25.62 17.14
N THR A 408 12.26 25.00 17.90
CA THR A 408 12.62 24.23 19.09
C THR A 408 13.43 23.01 18.69
N THR A 409 14.48 22.71 19.44
CA THR A 409 15.26 21.49 19.23
C THR A 409 14.36 20.27 19.50
N PRO A 410 14.31 19.26 18.61
CA PRO A 410 13.59 18.03 18.88
C PRO A 410 14.04 17.38 20.19
N PRO A 411 13.16 16.63 20.89
CA PRO A 411 13.56 15.91 22.10
C PRO A 411 14.73 14.97 21.79
N LYS A 412 15.70 14.92 22.72
CA LYS A 412 16.81 13.99 22.64
C LYS A 412 16.37 12.63 23.18
N TYR A 413 16.72 11.58 22.45
CA TYR A 413 16.43 10.21 22.83
C TYR A 413 17.71 9.51 23.27
N THR A 414 17.66 8.85 24.43
CA THR A 414 18.66 7.86 24.83
C THR A 414 18.14 6.48 24.46
N TYR A 415 18.89 5.78 23.61
CA TYR A 415 18.53 4.44 23.14
C TYR A 415 19.17 3.36 23.99
N ILE A 416 18.36 2.39 24.40
CA ILE A 416 18.79 1.18 25.11
C ILE A 416 18.61 -0.01 24.17
N ALA A 417 19.69 -0.74 23.91
CA ALA A 417 19.63 -1.97 23.12
C ALA A 417 18.80 -3.03 23.85
N ALA A 418 17.85 -3.66 23.16
CA ALA A 418 17.00 -4.67 23.74
C ALA A 418 17.81 -5.86 24.28
N SER A 419 18.91 -6.20 23.58
CA SER A 419 19.85 -7.28 23.95
C SER A 419 20.58 -7.06 25.28
N THR A 420 20.56 -5.85 25.83
CA THR A 420 21.11 -5.55 27.17
C THR A 420 20.07 -5.68 28.30
N GLY A 421 18.81 -5.95 27.95
CA GLY A 421 17.73 -6.13 28.90
C GLY A 421 17.79 -7.49 29.61
N SER A 422 17.12 -7.59 30.75
CA SER A 422 16.92 -8.87 31.44
C SER A 422 15.90 -9.71 30.68
N LEU A 423 16.28 -10.89 30.23
CA LEU A 423 15.43 -11.82 29.48
C LEU A 423 14.87 -12.91 30.39
N SER A 424 13.62 -13.30 30.17
CA SER A 424 12.98 -14.40 30.89
C SER A 424 12.04 -15.20 29.99
N ASN A 425 11.66 -16.39 30.45
CA ASN A 425 10.56 -17.19 29.87
C ASN A 425 10.75 -17.55 28.38
N GLY A 426 11.99 -17.77 27.95
CA GLY A 426 12.34 -18.18 26.59
C GLY A 426 12.68 -17.03 25.63
N ALA A 427 12.48 -15.78 26.03
CA ALA A 427 13.02 -14.64 25.29
C ALA A 427 14.55 -14.77 25.17
N ASN A 428 15.08 -14.51 23.98
CA ASN A 428 16.49 -14.75 23.67
C ASN A 428 17.05 -13.68 22.72
N THR A 429 18.37 -13.51 22.77
CA THR A 429 19.08 -12.63 21.85
C THR A 429 19.36 -13.37 20.54
N GLN A 430 19.10 -12.69 19.42
CA GLN A 430 19.23 -13.24 18.06
C GLN A 430 20.06 -12.31 17.19
N SER A 431 20.69 -12.86 16.14
CA SER A 431 21.36 -12.06 15.12
C SER A 431 20.36 -11.20 14.36
N CYS A 432 20.78 -9.98 14.01
CA CYS A 432 20.00 -9.08 13.17
C CYS A 432 20.93 -8.13 12.44
N SER A 433 21.27 -8.46 11.20
CA SER A 433 22.12 -7.67 10.32
C SER A 433 21.66 -6.22 10.11
N GLY A 434 20.34 -5.95 10.18
CA GLY A 434 19.77 -4.60 10.02
C GLY A 434 19.70 -3.79 11.31
N CYS A 435 19.90 -4.44 12.46
CA CYS A 435 19.77 -3.83 13.79
C CYS A 435 21.00 -3.01 14.15
N ALA A 436 20.81 -1.99 14.98
CA ALA A 436 21.88 -1.06 15.36
C ALA A 436 23.06 -1.74 16.05
N SER A 437 22.82 -2.84 16.77
CA SER A 437 23.84 -3.61 17.50
C SER A 437 24.21 -4.94 16.84
N ALA A 438 23.76 -5.20 15.61
CA ALA A 438 23.77 -6.52 14.97
C ALA A 438 22.98 -7.62 15.73
N LEU A 439 22.28 -7.24 16.80
CA LEU A 439 21.50 -8.11 17.67
C LEU A 439 20.09 -7.54 17.86
N LYS A 440 19.14 -8.44 18.09
CA LYS A 440 17.76 -8.16 18.52
C LYS A 440 17.36 -9.12 19.64
N VAL A 441 16.23 -8.84 20.28
CA VAL A 441 15.57 -9.79 21.19
C VAL A 441 14.31 -10.30 20.54
N GLY A 442 14.22 -11.62 20.39
CA GLY A 442 13.05 -12.30 19.85
C GLY A 442 12.40 -13.23 20.87
N SER A 443 11.42 -14.01 20.40
CA SER A 443 10.63 -14.93 21.24
C SER A 443 9.93 -14.21 22.41
N LEU A 444 9.41 -13.01 22.17
CA LEU A 444 8.65 -12.23 23.14
C LEU A 444 7.16 -12.61 23.06
N GLY A 445 6.61 -13.18 24.12
CA GLY A 445 5.25 -13.72 24.18
C GLY A 445 5.19 -15.24 24.02
N GLY A 446 4.17 -15.73 23.31
CA GLY A 446 3.91 -17.16 23.15
C GLY A 446 3.38 -17.81 24.43
N SER A 447 3.23 -19.14 24.42
CA SER A 447 2.72 -19.90 25.58
C SER A 447 3.61 -19.82 26.82
N SER A 448 4.92 -19.59 26.63
CA SER A 448 5.86 -19.38 27.72
C SER A 448 5.81 -17.96 28.29
N ASN A 449 5.20 -17.01 27.57
CA ASN A 449 5.21 -15.58 27.87
C ASN A 449 6.63 -15.00 27.99
N GLY A 450 7.43 -15.19 26.94
CA GLY A 450 8.77 -14.64 26.81
C GLY A 450 8.79 -13.12 26.98
N ARG A 451 9.75 -12.61 27.74
CA ARG A 451 9.74 -11.20 28.17
C ARG A 451 11.14 -10.61 28.22
N VAL A 452 11.24 -9.32 27.88
CA VAL A 452 12.44 -8.49 28.10
C VAL A 452 12.12 -7.33 29.02
N VAL A 453 13.03 -7.01 29.95
CA VAL A 453 12.94 -5.84 30.82
C VAL A 453 14.14 -4.94 30.61
N LEU A 454 13.87 -3.72 30.15
CA LEU A 454 14.85 -2.64 30.05
C LEU A 454 14.84 -1.85 31.36
N SER A 455 16.02 -1.56 31.90
CA SER A 455 16.20 -0.91 33.19
C SER A 455 17.05 0.36 33.07
N ASN A 456 17.21 1.08 34.19
CA ASN A 456 18.03 2.31 34.26
C ASN A 456 17.52 3.45 33.36
N ILE A 457 16.22 3.47 33.08
CA ILE A 457 15.60 4.52 32.27
C ILE A 457 15.33 5.73 33.17
N ARG A 458 15.88 6.90 32.82
CA ARG A 458 15.58 8.16 33.50
C ARG A 458 14.85 9.09 32.55
N THR A 459 13.82 9.76 33.06
CA THR A 459 13.04 10.74 32.32
C THR A 459 12.43 11.73 33.30
N SER A 460 12.12 12.94 32.83
CA SER A 460 11.37 13.95 33.58
C SER A 460 9.86 13.91 33.31
N LEU A 461 9.40 13.01 32.44
CA LEU A 461 8.02 12.94 31.96
C LEU A 461 7.30 11.71 32.50
N ALA A 462 6.13 11.89 33.13
CA ALA A 462 5.30 10.77 33.61
C ALA A 462 4.63 9.99 32.47
N THR A 463 4.39 10.68 31.35
CA THR A 463 3.92 10.13 30.07
C THR A 463 4.79 10.70 28.98
N GLN A 464 5.34 9.86 28.12
CA GLN A 464 6.25 10.28 27.06
C GLN A 464 6.07 9.47 25.78
N THR A 465 6.49 10.05 24.65
CA THR A 465 6.64 9.30 23.41
C THR A 465 7.94 8.51 23.47
N VAL A 466 7.82 7.19 23.36
CA VAL A 466 8.93 6.23 23.28
C VAL A 466 9.12 5.82 21.83
N HIS A 467 10.38 5.66 21.43
CA HIS A 467 10.74 5.18 20.09
C HIS A 467 11.08 3.70 20.16
N PHE A 468 10.40 2.88 19.37
CA PHE A 468 10.76 1.48 19.16
C PHE A 468 11.45 1.32 17.81
N ASP A 469 12.63 0.69 17.84
CA ASP A 469 13.25 0.08 16.68
C ASP A 469 12.96 -1.43 16.77
N TYR A 470 12.19 -1.98 15.83
CA TYR A 470 11.65 -3.34 15.92
C TYR A 470 11.62 -4.05 14.56
N VAL A 471 11.47 -5.38 14.60
CA VAL A 471 11.26 -6.21 13.42
C VAL A 471 9.94 -6.99 13.54
N ASN A 472 9.12 -6.90 12.50
CA ASN A 472 7.95 -7.71 12.27
C ASN A 472 7.88 -8.09 10.79
N GLY A 473 8.32 -9.31 10.47
CA GLY A 473 8.24 -9.91 9.13
C GLY A 473 7.07 -10.88 8.97
N GLU A 474 6.09 -10.90 9.89
CA GLU A 474 4.95 -11.83 9.84
C GLU A 474 3.87 -11.32 8.89
N VAL A 475 4.11 -11.48 7.60
CA VAL A 475 3.10 -11.10 6.60
C VAL A 475 1.97 -12.13 6.60
N GLY A 476 0.77 -11.68 6.93
CA GLY A 476 -0.46 -12.48 6.86
C GLY A 476 -0.96 -12.58 5.42
N TYR A 477 -0.33 -13.44 4.61
CA TYR A 477 -0.88 -13.83 3.31
C TYR A 477 -2.21 -14.57 3.50
N LEU A 478 -3.15 -14.47 2.56
CA LEU A 478 -4.50 -15.07 2.59
C LEU A 478 -5.57 -14.32 3.41
N GLY A 479 -5.37 -13.02 3.67
CA GLY A 479 -6.45 -12.13 4.13
C GLY A 479 -6.98 -12.33 5.56
N GLY A 480 -6.37 -13.25 6.34
CA GLY A 480 -6.84 -13.59 7.69
C GLY A 480 -6.20 -12.83 8.86
N GLY A 481 -5.10 -12.09 8.63
CA GLY A 481 -4.35 -11.38 9.68
C GLY A 481 -4.43 -9.86 9.57
N SER A 482 -4.15 -9.13 10.66
CA SER A 482 -4.09 -7.66 10.64
C SER A 482 -2.75 -7.09 10.18
N ASN A 483 -1.77 -7.93 9.80
CA ASN A 483 -0.40 -7.52 9.44
C ASN A 483 0.29 -6.69 10.54
N GLU A 484 0.06 -7.07 11.79
CA GLU A 484 0.71 -6.48 12.95
C GLU A 484 1.05 -7.57 13.97
N ARG A 485 1.94 -7.23 14.89
CA ARG A 485 2.10 -7.94 16.16
C ARG A 485 1.68 -7.02 17.30
N LEU A 486 1.05 -7.60 18.32
CA LEU A 486 0.65 -6.87 19.51
C LEU A 486 1.61 -7.18 20.65
N ALA A 487 2.07 -6.15 21.35
CA ALA A 487 2.84 -6.30 22.58
C ALA A 487 2.10 -5.70 23.78
N SER A 488 2.25 -6.32 24.94
CA SER A 488 1.95 -5.73 26.23
C SER A 488 3.20 -5.00 26.72
N VAL A 489 3.11 -3.68 26.90
CA VAL A 489 4.22 -2.84 27.38
C VAL A 489 3.90 -2.29 28.77
N SER A 490 4.62 -2.75 29.78
CA SER A 490 4.44 -2.34 31.17
C SER A 490 5.57 -1.41 31.62
N VAL A 491 5.22 -0.29 32.27
CA VAL A 491 6.18 0.64 32.87
C VAL A 491 6.13 0.47 34.39
N ASN A 492 7.28 0.25 35.02
CA ASN A 492 7.43 0.11 36.48
C ASN A 492 6.54 -0.96 37.12
N GLY A 493 6.23 -2.04 36.38
CA GLY A 493 5.35 -3.11 36.86
C GLY A 493 3.86 -2.72 36.93
N GLY A 494 3.49 -1.56 36.38
CA GLY A 494 2.10 -1.16 36.20
C GLY A 494 1.37 -2.00 35.13
N PRO A 495 0.07 -1.73 34.90
CA PRO A 495 -0.70 -2.44 33.88
C PRO A 495 -0.05 -2.41 32.50
N GLY A 496 -0.13 -3.52 31.77
CA GLY A 496 0.34 -3.60 30.39
C GLY A 496 -0.48 -2.69 29.48
N GLN A 497 0.19 -1.83 28.73
CA GLN A 497 -0.38 -1.04 27.64
C GLN A 497 -0.25 -1.84 26.34
N THR A 498 -1.36 -2.17 25.69
CA THR A 498 -1.34 -2.85 24.39
C THR A 498 -0.81 -1.93 23.31
N VAL A 499 0.20 -2.38 22.57
CA VAL A 499 0.84 -1.64 21.49
C VAL A 499 0.84 -2.48 20.21
N SER A 500 0.33 -1.91 19.12
CA SER A 500 0.34 -2.48 17.78
C SER A 500 1.63 -2.13 17.04
N PHE A 501 2.25 -3.14 16.43
CA PHE A 501 3.47 -3.03 15.64
C PHE A 501 3.22 -3.58 14.22
N PRO A 502 2.94 -2.71 13.24
CA PRO A 502 2.79 -3.08 11.83
C PRO A 502 4.01 -3.78 11.26
N LEU A 503 3.89 -4.36 10.08
CA LEU A 503 5.03 -4.92 9.34
C LEU A 503 6.17 -3.91 9.20
N SER A 504 7.39 -4.39 9.45
CA SER A 504 8.63 -3.63 9.21
C SER A 504 9.29 -4.00 7.88
N GLY A 505 8.87 -5.11 7.27
CA GLY A 505 9.33 -5.62 5.99
C GLY A 505 9.04 -7.11 5.88
N TYR A 506 9.93 -7.84 5.24
CA TYR A 506 9.79 -9.27 4.95
C TYR A 506 10.88 -10.11 5.64
N ASP A 507 12.03 -9.50 5.93
CA ASP A 507 13.21 -10.18 6.45
C ASP A 507 13.39 -9.90 7.95
N TRP A 508 13.22 -10.95 8.76
CA TRP A 508 13.33 -10.88 10.22
C TRP A 508 14.71 -10.41 10.72
N ASP A 509 15.76 -10.56 9.91
CA ASP A 509 17.12 -10.25 10.35
C ASP A 509 17.62 -8.92 9.81
N ARG A 510 16.83 -8.22 8.98
CA ARG A 510 17.29 -7.01 8.28
C ARG A 510 16.29 -5.86 8.31
N ASP A 511 15.00 -6.14 8.17
CA ASP A 511 14.02 -5.10 7.89
C ASP A 511 13.52 -4.46 9.19
N VAL A 512 14.29 -3.52 9.73
CA VAL A 512 13.99 -2.83 10.99
C VAL A 512 13.14 -1.58 10.75
N CYS A 513 11.97 -1.50 11.39
CA CYS A 513 11.21 -0.26 11.49
C CYS A 513 11.83 0.60 12.59
N LYS A 514 12.38 1.76 12.22
CA LYS A 514 13.10 2.65 13.14
C LYS A 514 12.22 3.83 13.60
N GLY A 515 12.38 4.21 14.87
CA GLY A 515 11.76 5.39 15.46
C GLY A 515 10.24 5.31 15.54
N TYR A 516 9.67 4.10 15.67
CA TYR A 516 8.23 3.93 15.79
C TYR A 516 7.72 4.53 17.09
N LYS A 517 6.86 5.54 16.99
CA LYS A 517 6.41 6.35 18.12
C LYS A 517 5.22 5.72 18.82
N VAL A 518 5.39 5.49 20.12
CA VAL A 518 4.36 4.95 21.01
C VAL A 518 4.25 5.85 22.23
N LEU A 519 3.04 6.26 22.60
CA LEU A 519 2.82 7.01 23.83
C LEU A 519 2.70 6.01 25.00
N LEU A 520 3.59 6.13 25.99
CA LEU A 520 3.55 5.30 27.19
C LEU A 520 3.43 6.16 28.44
N SER A 521 2.65 5.67 29.40
CA SER A 521 2.43 6.28 30.71
C SER A 521 2.95 5.40 31.84
N GLY A 522 3.13 5.98 33.04
CA GLY A 522 3.51 5.26 34.26
C GLY A 522 4.96 5.47 34.70
N PHE A 523 5.67 6.42 34.08
CA PHE A 523 7.06 6.73 34.46
C PHE A 523 7.12 7.53 35.76
N SER A 524 8.07 7.18 36.62
CA SER A 524 8.59 8.03 37.68
C SER A 524 9.45 9.15 37.07
N THR A 525 9.15 10.38 37.45
CA THR A 525 9.86 11.59 36.99
C THR A 525 11.12 11.90 37.80
N THR A 526 11.33 11.21 38.92
CA THR A 526 12.45 11.42 39.84
C THR A 526 13.31 10.17 40.03
N GLY A 527 12.74 8.99 39.77
CA GLY A 527 13.40 7.69 39.94
C GLY A 527 14.01 7.12 38.66
N VAL A 528 14.57 5.91 38.81
CA VAL A 528 14.87 5.04 37.67
C VAL A 528 13.62 4.24 37.31
N ASN A 529 13.44 4.01 36.03
CA ASN A 529 12.29 3.31 35.47
C ASN A 529 12.70 1.98 34.85
N THR A 530 11.73 1.08 34.80
CA THR A 530 11.80 -0.15 34.01
C THR A 530 10.68 -0.17 32.97
N VAL A 531 10.98 -0.74 31.81
CA VAL A 531 10.00 -0.99 30.75
C VAL A 531 10.11 -2.44 30.34
N ALA A 532 9.01 -3.16 30.46
CA ALA A 532 8.92 -4.55 30.07
C ALA A 532 8.07 -4.72 28.81
N VAL A 533 8.50 -5.63 27.94
CA VAL A 533 7.78 -5.96 26.70
C VAL A 533 7.62 -7.48 26.61
N GLU A 534 6.38 -7.90 26.33
CA GLU A 534 5.97 -9.28 26.11
C GLU A 534 4.80 -9.30 25.10
N GLY A 535 4.39 -10.49 24.65
CA GLY A 535 3.21 -10.63 23.79
C GLY A 535 1.89 -10.38 24.53
N VAL A 536 0.82 -10.07 23.80
CA VAL A 536 -0.52 -9.98 24.39
C VAL A 536 -1.16 -11.38 24.47
N GLY A 537 -1.54 -11.81 25.68
CA GLY A 537 -2.10 -13.14 25.89
C GLY A 537 -1.08 -14.23 25.52
N SER A 538 -1.45 -15.14 24.62
CA SER A 538 -0.54 -16.15 24.06
C SER A 538 0.10 -15.74 22.72
N GLY A 539 -0.14 -14.51 22.26
CA GLY A 539 0.42 -13.99 21.01
C GLY A 539 1.91 -13.65 21.09
N TRP A 540 2.54 -13.41 19.95
CA TRP A 540 3.93 -12.96 19.87
C TRP A 540 4.00 -11.45 19.63
N ALA A 541 4.88 -10.79 20.38
CA ALA A 541 5.32 -9.41 20.13
C ALA A 541 6.34 -9.37 18.96
N PRO A 542 6.61 -8.19 18.37
CA PRO A 542 7.71 -8.06 17.41
C PRO A 542 9.06 -8.35 18.09
N ASP A 543 10.08 -8.63 17.29
CA ASP A 543 11.45 -8.65 17.79
C ASP A 543 11.92 -7.20 18.01
N LEU A 544 12.73 -6.97 19.04
CA LEU A 544 13.17 -5.62 19.41
C LEU A 544 14.66 -5.43 19.15
N ASP A 545 15.03 -4.37 18.43
CA ASP A 545 16.42 -3.91 18.28
C ASP A 545 16.80 -3.06 19.50
N ARG A 546 16.11 -1.92 19.66
CA ARG A 546 16.39 -0.95 20.73
C ARG A 546 15.18 -0.05 20.99
N VAL A 547 15.16 0.55 22.16
CA VAL A 547 14.09 1.46 22.59
C VAL A 547 14.68 2.80 23.03
N GLY A 548 14.17 3.89 22.47
CA GLY A 548 14.57 5.26 22.75
C GLY A 548 13.62 5.95 23.71
N PHE A 549 14.17 6.55 24.77
CA PHE A 549 13.43 7.31 25.79
C PHE A 549 13.84 8.78 25.78
N VAL A 550 12.89 9.68 26.00
CA VAL A 550 13.15 11.11 26.16
C VAL A 550 13.83 11.33 27.51
N VAL A 551 14.99 11.99 27.48
CA VAL A 551 15.79 12.35 28.67
C VAL A 551 15.54 13.77 29.13
#